data_AF-A0A4Q7D5S1-F1
#
_entry.id   AF-A0A4Q7D5S1-F1
#
_cell.length_a   1.000
_cell.length_b   1.000
_cell.length_c   1.000
_cell.angle_alpha   90.00
_cell.angle_beta   90.00
_cell.angle_gamma   90.00
#
_symmetry.space_group_name_H-M   'P 1'
#
loop_
_entity.id
_entity.type
_entity.pdbx_description
1 polymer ?
#
loop_
_entity_poly.entity_id
_entity_poly.type
_entity_poly.pdbx_seq_one_letter_code
_entity_poly.pdbx_strand_id
1 'polypeptide(L)'
;MIVEMRTYTLLPGKLREWLPFFEKERFPIQKKHLGNLVGYYTTDTGELNQIVQLWAYENYADREARRKALWSDPEWTDPSKSTISVMQKQESKILLPTAFSPSHF
;
A
#
# COMPACT_ATOMS: atom_id res chain seq x y z
N MET A 1 8.13 15.54 6.19
CA MET A 1 7.61 14.60 5.19
C MET A 1 8.35 13.29 5.31
N ILE A 2 7.63 12.17 5.27
CA ILE A 2 8.16 10.82 5.24
C ILE A 2 7.49 10.03 4.11
N VAL A 3 8.16 9.01 3.58
CA VAL A 3 7.57 8.09 2.59
C VAL A 3 7.52 6.68 3.17
N GLU A 4 6.36 6.06 3.20
CA GLU A 4 6.21 4.65 3.56
C GLU A 4 6.27 3.79 2.30
N MET A 5 7.28 2.94 2.20
CA MET A 5 7.35 1.87 1.20
C MET A 5 6.83 0.59 1.80
N ARG A 6 5.79 0.00 1.20
CA ARG A 6 5.25 -1.29 1.61
C ARG A 6 5.42 -2.29 0.48
N THR A 7 5.96 -3.46 0.81
CA THR A 7 6.15 -4.56 -0.12
C THR A 7 5.36 -5.76 0.37
N TYR A 8 4.42 -6.22 -0.43
CA TYR A 8 3.62 -7.41 -0.15
C TYR A 8 4.00 -8.51 -1.11
N THR A 9 4.45 -9.64 -0.58
CA THR A 9 4.64 -10.87 -1.36
C THR A 9 3.37 -11.69 -1.30
N LEU A 10 2.80 -11.97 -2.46
CA LEU A 10 1.62 -12.82 -2.61
C LEU A 10 2.05 -14.26 -2.87
N LEU A 11 1.13 -15.19 -2.60
CA LEU A 11 1.29 -16.59 -3.02
C LEU A 11 1.49 -16.66 -4.55
N PRO A 12 2.37 -17.55 -5.05
CA PRO A 12 2.59 -17.73 -6.47
C PRO A 12 1.29 -17.92 -7.26
N GLY A 13 1.15 -17.22 -8.39
CA GLY A 13 -0.02 -17.28 -9.26
C GLY A 13 -1.23 -16.47 -8.81
N LYS A 14 -1.23 -15.88 -7.60
CA LYS A 14 -2.35 -15.07 -7.09
C LYS A 14 -2.37 -13.63 -7.56
N LEU A 15 -1.23 -13.09 -8.00
CA LEU A 15 -1.10 -11.69 -8.40
C LEU A 15 -2.09 -11.28 -9.51
N ARG A 16 -2.29 -12.14 -10.52
CA ARG A 16 -3.16 -11.87 -11.67
C ARG A 16 -4.64 -11.71 -11.30
N GLU A 17 -5.10 -12.47 -10.31
CA GLU A 17 -6.47 -12.39 -9.77
C GLU A 17 -6.60 -11.24 -8.76
N TRP A 18 -5.57 -11.07 -7.93
CA TRP A 18 -5.57 -10.10 -6.84
C TRP A 18 -5.59 -8.66 -7.34
N LEU A 19 -4.80 -8.32 -8.36
CA LEU A 19 -4.60 -6.93 -8.78
C LEU A 19 -5.89 -6.26 -9.30
N PRO A 20 -6.65 -6.86 -10.24
CA PRO A 20 -7.91 -6.25 -10.70
C PRO A 20 -8.96 -6.13 -9.58
N PHE A 21 -9.03 -7.13 -8.70
CA PHE A 21 -9.91 -7.08 -7.53
C PHE A 21 -9.52 -5.93 -6.60
N PHE A 22 -8.23 -5.82 -6.26
CA PHE A 22 -7.74 -4.79 -5.36
C PHE A 22 -7.95 -3.39 -5.96
N GLU A 23 -7.60 -3.20 -7.23
CA GLU A 23 -7.77 -1.93 -7.95
C GLU A 23 -9.23 -1.46 -7.93
N LYS A 24 -10.18 -2.37 -8.13
CA LYS A 24 -11.61 -2.05 -8.17
C LYS A 24 -12.20 -1.85 -6.78
N GLU A 25 -11.99 -2.80 -5.87
CA GLU A 25 -12.75 -2.91 -4.63
C GLU A 25 -12.05 -2.31 -3.41
N ARG A 26 -10.72 -2.18 -3.44
CA ARG A 26 -9.91 -1.83 -2.26
C ARG A 26 -9.17 -0.51 -2.42
N PHE A 27 -8.57 -0.29 -3.59
CA PHE A 27 -7.73 0.87 -3.86
C PHE A 27 -8.45 2.22 -3.68
N PRO A 28 -9.72 2.42 -4.12
CA PRO A 28 -10.40 3.69 -3.93
C PRO A 28 -10.54 4.06 -2.44
N ILE A 29 -10.87 3.08 -1.60
CA ILE A 29 -10.99 3.24 -0.13
C ILE A 29 -9.60 3.55 0.45
N GLN A 30 -8.58 2.77 0.07
CA GLN A 30 -7.22 3.00 0.55
C GLN A 30 -6.72 4.40 0.21
N LYS A 31 -6.89 4.82 -1.05
CA LYS A 31 -6.46 6.14 -1.54
C LYS A 31 -7.22 7.27 -0.86
N LYS A 32 -8.54 7.12 -0.65
CA LYS A 32 -9.38 8.10 0.07
C LYS A 32 -8.80 8.42 1.46
N HIS A 33 -8.35 7.41 2.20
CA HIS A 33 -7.86 7.60 3.57
C HIS A 33 -6.37 7.94 3.65
N LEU A 34 -5.52 7.28 2.87
CA LEU A 34 -4.07 7.50 2.94
C LEU A 34 -3.64 8.75 2.16
N GLY A 35 -4.40 9.13 1.15
CA GLY A 35 -4.20 10.36 0.37
C GLY A 35 -3.08 10.22 -0.65
N ASN A 36 -1.86 10.59 -0.25
CA ASN A 36 -0.79 10.87 -1.21
C ASN A 36 -0.06 9.61 -1.68
N LEU A 37 -0.55 9.01 -2.76
CA LEU A 37 0.09 7.89 -3.43
C LEU A 37 1.25 8.38 -4.30
N VAL A 38 2.45 7.94 -3.95
CA VAL A 38 3.69 8.19 -4.72
C VAL A 38 3.80 7.25 -5.92
N GLY A 39 3.45 5.98 -5.72
CA GLY A 39 3.53 4.96 -6.76
C GLY A 39 3.04 3.60 -6.30
N TYR A 40 2.64 2.77 -7.27
CA TYR A 40 2.12 1.42 -7.07
C TYR A 40 2.61 0.53 -8.19
N TYR A 41 3.34 -0.53 -7.86
CA TYR A 41 4.11 -1.32 -8.81
C TYR A 41 3.96 -2.81 -8.55
N THR A 42 4.13 -3.60 -9.62
CA THR A 42 4.42 -5.03 -9.55
C THR A 42 5.91 -5.25 -9.83
N THR A 43 6.51 -6.25 -9.20
CA THR A 43 7.92 -6.61 -9.49
C THR A 43 8.00 -7.49 -10.73
N ASP A 44 8.74 -7.04 -11.74
CA ASP A 44 9.01 -7.78 -12.98
C ASP A 44 10.25 -8.69 -12.86
N THR A 45 11.32 -8.18 -12.24
CA THR A 45 12.59 -8.89 -12.03
C THR A 45 13.02 -8.80 -10.56
N GLY A 46 13.54 -9.89 -9.99
CA GLY A 46 13.89 -10.00 -8.56
C GLY A 46 12.96 -10.94 -7.80
N GLU A 47 12.55 -10.57 -6.58
CA GLU A 47 11.49 -11.31 -5.86
C GLU A 47 10.14 -11.12 -6.58
N LEU A 48 9.64 -12.20 -7.19
CA LEU A 48 8.38 -12.17 -7.95
C LEU A 48 7.15 -12.22 -7.04
N ASN A 49 5.97 -12.03 -7.65
CA ASN A 49 4.67 -12.02 -6.97
C ASN A 49 4.55 -10.89 -5.92
N GLN A 50 5.29 -9.79 -6.13
CA GLN A 50 5.31 -8.66 -5.22
C GLN A 50 4.52 -7.46 -5.73
N ILE A 51 3.84 -6.81 -4.80
CA ILE A 51 3.31 -5.46 -4.92
C ILE A 51 4.19 -4.52 -4.11
N VAL A 52 4.64 -3.43 -4.71
CA VAL A 52 5.38 -2.35 -4.04
C VAL A 52 4.56 -1.07 -4.12
N GLN A 53 4.27 -0.46 -2.98
CA GLN A 53 3.49 0.78 -2.89
C GLN A 53 4.23 1.81 -2.06
N LEU A 54 4.17 3.07 -2.48
CA LEU A 54 4.79 4.19 -1.79
C LEU A 54 3.71 5.23 -1.45
N TRP A 55 3.68 5.65 -0.18
CA TRP A 55 2.74 6.65 0.33
C TRP A 55 3.50 7.77 1.04
N ALA A 56 3.22 9.02 0.68
CA ALA A 56 3.80 10.18 1.34
C ALA A 56 2.91 10.68 2.49
N TYR A 57 3.53 11.03 3.61
CA TYR A 57 2.87 11.60 4.78
C TYR A 57 3.65 12.82 5.28
N GLU A 58 2.96 13.74 5.94
CA GLU A 58 3.62 14.93 6.50
C GLU A 58 4.63 14.53 7.59
N ASN A 59 4.24 13.61 8.46
CA ASN A 59 5.01 13.08 9.58
C ASN A 59 4.40 11.76 10.09
N TYR A 60 4.95 11.20 11.16
CA TYR A 60 4.47 9.95 11.76
C TYR A 60 3.05 10.04 12.34
N ALA A 61 2.67 11.18 12.92
CA ALA A 61 1.34 11.37 13.50
C ALA A 61 0.25 11.44 12.43
N ASP A 62 0.52 12.15 11.32
CA ASP A 62 -0.35 12.18 10.13
C ASP A 62 -0.55 10.76 9.55
N ARG A 63 0.55 10.00 9.40
CA ARG A 63 0.48 8.59 8.99
C ARG A 63 -0.40 7.76 9.92
N GLU A 64 -0.21 7.87 11.23
CA GLU A 64 -0.97 7.11 12.22
C GLU A 64 -2.46 7.46 12.15
N ALA A 65 -2.80 8.74 12.10
CA ALA A 65 -4.18 9.22 12.01
C ALA A 65 -4.88 8.68 10.75
N ARG A 66 -4.25 8.80 9.58
CA ARG A 66 -4.80 8.29 8.30
C ARG A 66 -4.96 6.78 8.29
N ARG A 67 -3.99 6.03 8.83
CA ARG A 67 -4.10 4.57 8.95
C ARG A 67 -5.19 4.17 9.93
N LYS A 68 -5.34 4.87 11.05
CA LYS A 68 -6.42 4.63 12.01
C LYS A 68 -7.78 4.88 11.38
N ALA A 69 -7.93 5.96 10.59
CA ALA A 69 -9.14 6.25 9.85
C ALA A 69 -9.47 5.13 8.83
N LEU A 70 -8.48 4.68 8.05
CA LEU A 70 -8.63 3.55 7.12
C LEU A 70 -9.13 2.27 7.83
N TRP A 71 -8.52 1.92 8.97
CA TRP A 71 -8.91 0.73 9.74
C TRP A 71 -10.22 0.88 10.52
N SER A 72 -10.77 2.09 10.58
CA SER A 72 -12.08 2.38 11.18
C SER A 72 -13.19 2.44 10.12
N ASP A 73 -12.85 2.38 8.82
CA ASP A 73 -13.83 2.35 7.73
C ASP A 73 -14.43 0.93 7.59
N PRO A 74 -15.75 0.77 7.77
CA PRO A 74 -16.42 -0.53 7.64
C PRO A 74 -16.19 -1.19 6.28
N GLU A 75 -16.12 -0.42 5.19
CA GLU A 75 -15.88 -0.95 3.84
C GLU A 75 -14.47 -1.53 3.71
N TRP A 76 -13.50 -1.01 4.46
CA TRP A 76 -12.14 -1.53 4.50
C TRP A 76 -12.02 -2.81 5.33
N THR A 77 -12.76 -2.88 6.45
CA THR A 77 -12.76 -4.00 7.38
C THR A 77 -13.71 -5.14 7.00
N ASP A 78 -14.48 -5.00 5.92
CA ASP A 78 -15.38 -6.03 5.42
C ASP A 78 -14.63 -7.35 5.16
N PRO A 79 -14.94 -8.44 5.90
CA PRO A 79 -14.24 -9.70 5.76
C PRO A 79 -14.45 -10.36 4.39
N SER A 80 -15.56 -10.09 3.71
CA SER A 80 -15.86 -10.65 2.39
C SER A 80 -14.92 -10.10 1.30
N LYS A 81 -14.34 -8.91 1.54
CA LYS A 81 -13.39 -8.26 0.64
C LYS A 81 -11.94 -8.44 1.08
N SER A 82 -11.68 -9.25 2.11
CA SER A 82 -10.35 -9.44 2.68
C SER A 82 -9.39 -10.04 1.67
N THR A 83 -8.19 -9.47 1.59
CA THR A 83 -7.12 -9.91 0.68
C THR A 83 -5.96 -10.60 1.39
N ILE A 84 -6.06 -10.80 2.71
CA ILE A 84 -4.94 -11.26 3.53
C ILE A 84 -4.62 -12.74 3.33
N SER A 85 -5.59 -13.55 2.92
CA SER A 85 -5.44 -14.99 2.73
C SER A 85 -4.44 -15.38 1.64
N VAL A 86 -4.15 -14.48 0.71
CA VAL A 86 -3.18 -14.70 -0.37
C VAL A 86 -1.83 -14.02 -0.12
N MET A 87 -1.64 -13.40 1.05
CA MET A 87 -0.39 -12.72 1.41
C MET A 87 0.55 -13.69 2.13
N GLN A 88 1.78 -13.83 1.62
CA GLN A 88 2.84 -14.65 2.21
C GLN A 88 3.74 -13.82 3.15
N LYS A 89 4.04 -12.59 2.77
CA LYS A 89 4.90 -11.67 3.55
C LYS A 89 4.45 -10.24 3.34
N GLN A 90 4.50 -9.46 4.41
CA GLN A 90 4.31 -8.01 4.37
C GLN A 90 5.53 -7.34 5.00
N GLU A 91 6.10 -6.36 4.30
CA GLU A 91 7.18 -5.52 4.81
C GLU A 91 6.77 -4.04 4.67
N SER A 92 7.17 -3.23 5.64
CA SER A 92 6.93 -1.80 5.66
C SER A 92 8.19 -1.07 6.13
N LYS A 93 8.64 -0.07 5.36
CA LYS A 93 9.81 0.75 5.66
C LYS A 93 9.42 2.22 5.58
N ILE A 94 9.86 3.02 6.55
CA ILE A 94 9.80 4.48 6.45
C ILE A 94 11.11 4.98 5.87
N LEU A 95 10.98 5.73 4.78
CA LEU A 95 12.08 6.35 4.05
C LEU A 95 12.07 7.85 4.35
N LEU A 96 13.26 8.38 4.65
CA LEU A 96 13.48 9.81 4.80
C LEU A 96 14.05 10.34 3.48
N PRO A 97 13.37 11.29 2.80
CA PRO A 97 13.88 11.84 1.56
C PRO A 97 15.19 12.61 1.83
N THR A 98 16.18 12.43 0.96
CA THR A 98 17.38 13.28 0.95
C THR A 98 17.05 14.67 0.43
N ALA A 99 17.93 15.65 0.65
CA ALA A 99 17.73 17.03 0.20
C ALA A 99 17.61 17.19 -1.34
N PHE A 100 18.13 16.24 -2.12
CA PHE A 100 18.09 16.24 -3.58
C PHE A 100 17.06 15.26 -4.16
N SER A 101 16.28 14.58 -3.31
CA SER A 101 15.16 13.75 -3.78
C SER A 101 14.12 14.66 -4.44
N PRO A 102 13.64 14.33 -5.65
CA PRO A 102 12.64 15.16 -6.32
C PRO A 102 11.33 15.19 -5.53
N SER A 103 10.78 16.38 -5.34
CA SER A 103 9.46 16.60 -4.72
C SER A 103 8.38 16.39 -5.79
N HIS A 104 7.80 15.20 -5.87
CA HIS A 104 6.75 14.89 -6.85
C HIS A 104 5.41 14.56 -6.20
N PHE A 105 5.05 15.17 -5.06
CA PHE A 105 3.86 14.74 -4.32
C PHE A 105 3.12 15.91 -3.66
#